data_AF-A0A956I863-F1
#
_entry.id   AF-A0A956I863-F1
#
_cell.length_a   1.000
_cell.length_b   1.000
_cell.length_c   1.000
_cell.angle_alpha   90.00
_cell.angle_beta   90.00
_cell.angle_gamma   90.00
#
_symmetry.space_group_name_H-M   'P 1'
#
loop_
_entity.id
_entity.type
_entity.pdbx_description
1 polymer ?
#
loop_
_entity_poly.entity_id
_entity_poly.type
_entity_poly.pdbx_seq_one_letter_code
_entity_poly.pdbx_strand_id
1 'polypeptide(L)'
;MTPDLRLAAELLGIEPGERDEKIIRRAYLRAIKNAPPEREPERFQALREAFEALQHAARVRAATRAFPSASAARFGGEMPEPANDSDARGEGEHAARASDEPEGRHAPHASHEVGTSRGLEVEPQEDFEEKDEREQNAVDAFELADSVEDALAIAEAAVAAHPDRPWPYVLLVRARLERREVELALEVARDAAERGFHEPLVEAAWLAREALSEPERATVEAQLELWDAATLFSTFDAPRAERATRAILALARAHGGPLRLAAFARVTIGLEAFGAHTTALALHREVLALRDVIGESRALSPREGLFVRWVHELLSLPDDFDSSLRAALVRVVAEADREGVLAGWAKSRSIAERSTAQRKLAEHAPRVAEAFGGLLFIAPNPSWDDHPPPRRDDGPRGWSSKKTSWDSRRDPLELDTWETPPRQTHADRHWQVWILVMACMAALPRLFVSLASSGTTYPATVPVTQTVGGFGYGGRGLGPATTTPPEPVAPDTDALNELLCRDPSRAECEDALRVGNALRDEDCDAATEAWDRLETAFLDTSDDLLRDVDVRLVALRRADVRALCQQTRQRLHDTTSPTTAEPTDSPSDPPDAREPSTPSREVSPP
;
A
#
# COMPACT_ATOMS: atom_id res chain seq x y z
N MET A 1 12.91 3.92 31.48
CA MET A 1 11.54 4.20 31.00
C MET A 1 11.27 5.66 31.29
N THR A 2 10.98 6.46 30.27
CA THR A 2 10.72 7.89 30.46
C THR A 2 9.43 8.08 31.26
N PRO A 3 9.28 9.20 32.01
CA PRO A 3 8.04 9.52 32.72
C PRO A 3 6.82 9.49 31.81
N ASP A 4 6.96 9.94 30.56
CA ASP A 4 5.87 10.00 29.58
C ASP A 4 5.35 8.62 29.17
N LEU A 5 6.26 7.65 28.95
CA LEU A 5 5.86 6.28 28.64
C LEU A 5 5.17 5.59 29.83
N ARG A 6 5.47 6.02 31.06
CA ARG A 6 4.76 5.54 32.26
C ARG A 6 3.35 6.07 32.31
N LEU A 7 3.17 7.36 32.05
CA LEU A 7 1.87 7.99 32.00
C LEU A 7 1.02 7.39 30.85
N ALA A 8 1.61 7.12 29.69
CA ALA A 8 0.95 6.44 28.59
C ALA A 8 0.48 5.02 28.95
N ALA A 9 1.32 4.24 29.65
CA ALA A 9 0.95 2.90 30.13
C ALA A 9 -0.18 2.95 31.16
N GLU A 10 -0.13 3.91 32.09
CA GLU A 10 -1.19 4.15 33.08
C GLU A 10 -2.52 4.54 32.41
N LEU A 11 -2.48 5.39 31.39
CA LEU A 11 -3.65 5.79 30.57
C LEU A 11 -4.32 4.60 29.89
N LEU A 12 -3.53 3.65 29.38
CA LEU A 12 -4.04 2.43 28.75
C LEU A 12 -4.35 1.28 29.73
N GLY A 13 -4.03 1.45 31.02
CA GLY A 13 -4.21 0.43 32.05
C GLY A 13 -3.32 -0.79 31.85
N ILE A 14 -2.09 -0.58 31.37
CA ILE A 14 -1.06 -1.60 31.19
C ILE A 14 -0.08 -1.49 32.36
N GLU A 15 0.38 -2.63 32.89
CA GLU A 15 1.37 -2.62 33.96
C GLU A 15 2.70 -2.01 33.45
N PRO A 16 3.35 -1.09 34.21
CA PRO A 16 4.59 -0.46 33.81
C PRO A 16 5.73 -1.49 33.61
N GLY A 17 5.89 -2.00 32.39
CA GLY A 17 6.89 -3.03 32.09
C GLY A 17 6.44 -4.00 31.00
N GLU A 18 5.13 -4.24 30.87
CA GLU A 18 4.55 -5.01 29.78
C GLU A 18 4.54 -4.16 28.51
N ARG A 19 5.28 -4.60 27.49
CA ARG A 19 5.47 -3.86 26.22
C ARG A 19 5.35 -4.72 24.99
N ASP A 20 4.63 -5.82 25.08
CA ASP A 20 4.26 -6.60 23.91
C ASP A 20 3.23 -5.80 23.09
N GLU A 21 3.49 -5.63 21.79
CA GLU A 21 2.60 -4.92 20.88
C GLU A 21 1.18 -5.47 20.91
N LYS A 22 1.01 -6.79 21.07
CA LYS A 22 -0.31 -7.44 21.18
C LYS A 22 -1.05 -6.99 22.44
N ILE A 23 -0.34 -6.83 23.56
CA ILE A 23 -0.92 -6.35 24.82
C ILE A 23 -1.30 -4.87 24.71
N ILE A 24 -0.41 -4.04 24.16
CA ILE A 24 -0.64 -2.61 23.93
C ILE A 24 -1.88 -2.39 23.06
N ARG A 25 -1.96 -3.08 21.91
CA ARG A 25 -3.11 -3.00 21.01
C ARG A 25 -4.41 -3.44 21.67
N ARG A 26 -4.39 -4.53 22.45
CA ARG A 26 -5.58 -5.02 23.17
C ARG A 26 -6.03 -4.06 24.27
N ALA A 27 -5.11 -3.39 24.95
CA ALA A 27 -5.41 -2.39 25.96
C ALA A 27 -6.05 -1.13 25.33
N TYR A 28 -5.48 -0.63 24.23
CA TYR A 28 -6.04 0.48 23.46
C TYR A 28 -7.47 0.22 22.98
N LEU A 29 -7.73 -0.95 22.38
CA LEU A 29 -9.08 -1.31 21.93
C LEU A 29 -10.09 -1.40 23.09
N ARG A 30 -9.66 -1.86 24.27
CA ARG A 30 -10.51 -1.86 25.48
C ARG A 30 -10.78 -0.44 25.97
N ALA A 31 -9.78 0.44 25.92
CA ALA A 31 -9.91 1.81 26.37
C ALA A 31 -10.85 2.63 25.46
N ILE A 32 -10.72 2.52 24.13
CA ILE A 32 -11.63 3.18 23.17
C ILE A 32 -13.07 2.71 23.33
N LYS A 33 -13.28 1.40 23.60
CA LYS A 33 -14.63 0.87 23.82
C LYS A 33 -15.34 1.56 25.01
N ASN A 34 -14.57 2.00 26.01
CA ASN A 34 -15.09 2.71 27.17
C ASN A 34 -15.18 4.23 26.95
N ALA A 35 -14.36 4.78 26.06
CA ALA A 35 -14.30 6.21 25.71
C ALA A 35 -14.38 6.39 24.18
N PRO A 36 -15.57 6.20 23.58
CA PRO A 36 -15.74 6.35 22.14
C PRO A 36 -15.62 7.83 21.73
N PRO A 37 -15.11 8.12 20.52
CA PRO A 37 -14.78 9.48 20.09
C PRO A 37 -15.99 10.41 20.06
N GLU A 38 -17.20 9.89 19.86
CA GLU A 38 -18.44 10.68 19.85
C GLU A 38 -18.86 11.15 21.24
N ARG A 39 -18.44 10.46 22.31
CA ARG A 39 -18.79 10.80 23.70
C ARG A 39 -17.70 11.57 24.42
N GLU A 40 -16.44 11.17 24.21
CA GLU A 40 -15.29 11.71 24.94
C GLU A 40 -14.11 11.96 23.97
N PRO A 41 -14.20 12.96 23.06
CA PRO A 41 -13.20 13.18 22.01
C PRO A 41 -11.81 13.49 22.56
N GLU A 42 -11.71 14.31 23.62
CA GLU A 42 -10.44 14.65 24.27
C GLU A 42 -9.75 13.41 24.87
N ARG A 43 -10.54 12.52 25.50
CA ARG A 43 -10.01 11.30 26.09
C ARG A 43 -9.60 10.30 25.02
N PHE A 44 -10.35 10.20 23.92
CA PHE A 44 -9.96 9.39 22.79
C PHE A 44 -8.61 9.83 22.20
N GLN A 45 -8.40 11.15 22.06
CA GLN A 45 -7.13 11.71 21.59
C GLN A 45 -5.97 11.35 22.53
N ALA A 46 -6.14 11.51 23.85
CA ALA A 46 -5.13 11.13 24.83
C ALA A 46 -4.80 9.62 24.81
N LEU A 47 -5.82 8.76 24.60
CA LEU A 47 -5.64 7.32 24.46
C LEU A 47 -4.88 6.95 23.18
N ARG A 48 -5.12 7.68 22.09
CA ARG A 48 -4.41 7.51 20.82
C ARG A 48 -2.94 7.89 20.95
N GLU A 49 -2.65 9.05 21.53
CA GLU A 49 -1.27 9.51 21.78
C GLU A 49 -0.52 8.54 22.69
N ALA A 50 -1.17 8.04 23.75
CA ALA A 50 -0.60 7.02 24.61
C ALA A 50 -0.30 5.70 23.86
N PHE A 51 -1.19 5.28 22.96
CA PHE A 51 -0.99 4.08 22.13
C PHE A 51 0.19 4.25 21.16
N GLU A 52 0.25 5.37 20.45
CA GLU A 52 1.33 5.67 19.49
C GLU A 52 2.70 5.73 20.21
N ALA A 53 2.77 6.39 21.38
CA ALA A 53 3.99 6.45 22.19
C ALA A 53 4.46 5.07 22.67
N LEU A 54 3.55 4.21 23.14
CA LEU A 54 3.90 2.85 23.58
C LEU A 54 4.26 1.93 22.41
N GLN A 55 3.57 2.05 21.27
CA GLN A 55 3.86 1.25 20.08
C GLN A 55 5.25 1.57 19.54
N HIS A 56 5.59 2.87 19.45
CA HIS A 56 6.92 3.31 19.07
C HIS A 56 8.00 2.76 20.02
N ALA A 57 7.80 2.89 21.33
CA ALA A 57 8.74 2.35 22.32
C ALA A 57 8.87 0.81 22.29
N ALA A 58 7.81 0.09 21.88
CA ALA A 58 7.86 -1.35 21.69
C ALA A 58 8.68 -1.73 20.44
N ARG A 59 8.50 -1.01 19.32
CA ARG A 59 9.28 -1.21 18.08
C ARG A 59 10.76 -0.95 18.29
N VAL A 60 11.13 0.18 18.89
CA VAL A 60 12.53 0.50 19.22
C VAL A 60 13.16 -0.63 20.04
N ARG A 61 12.43 -1.16 21.04
CA ARG A 61 12.94 -2.26 21.88
C ARG A 61 13.08 -3.58 21.13
N ALA A 62 12.13 -3.91 20.26
CA ALA A 62 12.19 -5.09 19.41
C ALA A 62 13.39 -5.02 18.48
N ALA A 63 13.58 -3.87 17.83
CA ALA A 63 14.76 -3.51 17.05
C ALA A 63 16.07 -3.69 17.85
N THR A 64 16.19 -3.10 19.05
CA THR A 64 17.40 -3.25 19.89
C THR A 64 17.65 -4.70 20.31
N ARG A 65 16.60 -5.51 20.50
CA ARG A 65 16.74 -6.93 20.85
C ARG A 65 17.15 -7.78 19.65
N ALA A 66 16.64 -7.48 18.46
CA ALA A 66 17.03 -8.16 17.22
C ALA A 66 18.49 -7.88 16.86
N PHE A 67 18.98 -6.69 17.17
CA PHE A 67 20.34 -6.25 16.89
C PHE A 67 21.03 -5.79 18.18
N PRO A 68 21.45 -6.71 19.08
CA PRO A 68 22.19 -6.32 20.27
C PRO A 68 23.47 -5.61 19.82
N SER A 69 23.66 -4.35 20.23
CA SER A 69 24.78 -3.55 19.76
C SER A 69 26.10 -4.31 19.97
N ALA A 70 26.96 -4.34 18.95
CA ALA A 70 28.26 -5.02 19.01
C ALA A 70 29.16 -4.49 20.15
N SER A 71 28.88 -3.27 20.64
CA SER A 71 29.49 -2.70 21.84
C SER A 71 29.12 -3.48 23.12
N ALA A 72 27.87 -3.91 23.31
CA ALA A 72 27.48 -4.71 24.46
C ALA A 72 28.15 -6.11 24.46
N ALA A 73 28.33 -6.71 23.27
CA ALA A 73 29.02 -7.99 23.11
C ALA A 73 30.54 -7.91 23.39
N ARG A 74 31.19 -6.77 23.09
CA ARG A 74 32.63 -6.58 23.34
C ARG A 74 32.99 -6.34 24.82
N PHE A 75 32.04 -5.85 25.63
CA PHE A 75 32.26 -5.62 27.07
C PHE A 75 31.64 -6.70 27.98
N GLY A 76 30.80 -7.58 27.45
CA GLY A 76 30.21 -8.72 28.16
C GLY A 76 31.05 -9.99 28.15
N GLY A 77 32.22 -9.98 27.49
CA GLY A 77 33.21 -11.04 27.63
C GLY A 77 33.75 -11.05 29.04
N GLU A 78 33.23 -11.99 29.84
CA GLU A 78 33.70 -12.39 31.16
C GLU A 78 35.24 -12.31 31.18
N MET A 79 35.77 -11.26 31.82
CA MET A 79 37.21 -11.10 32.00
C MET A 79 37.65 -12.37 32.73
N PRO A 80 38.52 -13.22 32.16
CA PRO A 80 38.93 -14.44 32.83
C PRO A 80 39.51 -14.06 34.18
N GLU A 81 38.88 -14.58 35.23
CA GLU A 81 39.31 -14.45 36.61
C GLU A 81 40.82 -14.71 36.64
N PRO A 82 41.65 -13.79 37.15
CA PRO A 82 43.10 -13.97 37.11
C PRO A 82 43.45 -15.25 37.85
N ALA A 83 43.95 -16.23 37.09
CA ALA A 83 44.42 -17.49 37.60
C ALA A 83 45.42 -17.21 38.74
N ASN A 84 45.09 -17.75 39.91
CA ASN A 84 45.92 -17.68 41.08
C ASN A 84 47.15 -18.57 40.84
N ASP A 85 48.23 -17.97 40.33
CA ASP A 85 49.54 -18.59 40.14
C ASP A 85 50.20 -18.85 41.49
N SER A 86 49.81 -19.94 42.14
CA SER A 86 50.64 -20.59 43.16
C SER A 86 50.32 -22.08 43.18
N ASP A 87 51.02 -22.84 42.34
CA ASP A 87 51.56 -24.19 42.61
C ASP A 87 51.71 -24.98 41.31
N ALA A 88 52.96 -25.13 40.85
CA ALA A 88 53.52 -26.43 40.43
C ALA A 88 54.90 -26.23 39.76
N ARG A 89 55.94 -26.40 40.57
CA ARG A 89 57.19 -27.00 40.10
C ARG A 89 56.89 -28.45 39.70
N GLY A 90 57.33 -28.85 38.52
CA GLY A 90 57.22 -30.24 38.07
C GLY A 90 57.97 -30.45 36.76
N GLU A 91 59.28 -30.61 36.90
CA GLU A 91 60.19 -31.14 35.89
C GLU A 91 59.69 -32.48 35.34
N GLY A 92 59.92 -32.74 34.05
CA GLY A 92 59.55 -34.02 33.44
C GLY A 92 59.88 -34.09 31.96
N GLU A 93 61.18 -34.20 31.66
CA GLU A 93 61.71 -34.69 30.39
C GLU A 93 61.00 -35.99 29.95
N HIS A 94 60.65 -36.11 28.66
CA HIS A 94 60.90 -37.34 27.91
C HIS A 94 60.84 -37.09 26.39
N ALA A 95 61.96 -37.41 25.76
CA ALA A 95 62.18 -37.38 24.33
C ALA A 95 61.74 -38.68 23.63
N ALA A 96 61.45 -38.51 22.33
CA ALA A 96 61.76 -39.40 21.20
C ALA A 96 60.99 -40.71 20.96
N ARG A 97 60.33 -40.79 19.79
CA ARG A 97 60.40 -41.81 18.71
C ARG A 97 59.10 -41.77 17.90
N ALA A 98 59.08 -41.44 16.61
CA ALA A 98 59.59 -42.16 15.43
C ALA A 98 58.90 -43.50 15.16
N SER A 99 58.60 -43.73 13.87
CA SER A 99 58.06 -44.92 13.21
C SER A 99 56.53 -45.02 13.16
N ASP A 100 55.88 -45.52 12.13
CA ASP A 100 56.20 -45.92 10.75
C ASP A 100 54.83 -46.25 10.12
N GLU A 101 54.64 -46.03 8.82
CA GLU A 101 53.57 -46.69 8.05
C GLU A 101 53.79 -48.22 8.08
N PRO A 102 52.76 -49.05 7.82
CA PRO A 102 52.64 -49.51 6.44
C PRO A 102 51.21 -49.77 5.94
N GLU A 103 51.11 -49.71 4.62
CA GLU A 103 50.08 -50.28 3.75
C GLU A 103 49.70 -51.73 4.11
N GLY A 104 48.42 -52.06 3.91
CA GLY A 104 47.94 -53.44 4.03
C GLY A 104 46.56 -53.65 3.40
N ARG A 105 46.59 -54.07 2.14
CA ARG A 105 45.47 -54.56 1.31
C ARG A 105 44.60 -55.60 2.03
N HIS A 106 43.28 -55.62 1.79
CA HIS A 106 42.55 -56.75 1.17
C HIS A 106 41.04 -56.46 1.02
N ALA A 107 40.50 -56.97 -0.10
CA ALA A 107 39.13 -56.88 -0.64
C ALA A 107 38.08 -57.63 0.26
N PRO A 108 36.75 -57.64 -0.01
CA PRO A 108 36.16 -58.07 -1.30
C PRO A 108 34.85 -57.37 -1.75
N HIS A 109 34.50 -57.67 -3.00
CA HIS A 109 33.16 -57.52 -3.57
C HIS A 109 32.07 -58.14 -2.67
N ALA A 110 31.01 -57.38 -2.42
CA ALA A 110 29.71 -57.91 -2.04
C ALA A 110 28.62 -57.12 -2.76
N SER A 111 27.80 -57.89 -3.48
CA SER A 111 26.51 -57.53 -4.06
C SER A 111 25.49 -57.13 -2.98
N HIS A 112 24.31 -56.65 -3.41
CA HIS A 112 23.18 -56.05 -2.65
C HIS A 112 23.29 -54.50 -2.60
N GLU A 113 22.29 -53.69 -2.90
CA GLU A 113 20.86 -53.93 -3.03
C GLU A 113 20.16 -52.82 -3.83
N VAL A 114 19.02 -53.21 -4.41
CA VAL A 114 17.98 -52.35 -4.96
C VAL A 114 17.36 -51.54 -3.82
N GLY A 115 17.26 -50.22 -4.02
CA GLY A 115 16.19 -49.41 -3.47
C GLY A 115 16.36 -48.88 -2.04
N THR A 116 16.87 -47.66 -1.92
CA THR A 116 16.33 -46.70 -0.94
C THR A 116 16.21 -45.34 -1.61
N SER A 117 14.96 -44.89 -1.67
CA SER A 117 14.51 -43.55 -1.99
C SER A 117 15.49 -42.51 -1.45
N ARG A 118 16.07 -41.73 -2.35
CA ARG A 118 16.79 -40.50 -2.02
C ARG A 118 15.78 -39.60 -1.33
N GLY A 119 15.83 -39.59 0.00
CA GLY A 119 15.08 -38.64 0.81
C GLY A 119 15.46 -37.26 0.31
N LEU A 120 14.50 -36.58 -0.31
CA LEU A 120 14.53 -35.14 -0.40
C LEU A 120 14.54 -34.67 1.05
N GLU A 121 15.73 -34.34 1.56
CA GLU A 121 15.85 -33.43 2.68
C GLU A 121 15.13 -32.16 2.25
N VAL A 122 13.87 -32.06 2.64
CA VAL A 122 13.12 -30.81 2.58
C VAL A 122 13.86 -29.91 3.55
N GLU A 123 14.69 -29.01 3.02
CA GLU A 123 15.25 -27.92 3.82
C GLU A 123 14.08 -27.32 4.61
N PRO A 124 14.22 -27.12 5.93
CA PRO A 124 13.16 -26.53 6.73
C PRO A 124 12.77 -25.22 6.07
N GLN A 125 11.56 -25.20 5.54
CA GLN A 125 10.99 -24.03 4.89
C GLN A 125 10.80 -23.00 6.01
N GLU A 126 11.79 -22.12 6.21
CA GLU A 126 11.64 -20.96 7.07
C GLU A 126 10.37 -20.22 6.63
N ASP A 127 9.48 -19.94 7.59
CA ASP A 127 8.23 -19.25 7.31
C ASP A 127 8.55 -17.89 6.68
N PHE A 128 8.10 -17.70 5.43
CA PHE A 128 8.38 -16.50 4.64
C PHE A 128 7.99 -15.20 5.36
N GLU A 129 6.96 -15.24 6.20
CA GLU A 129 6.51 -14.11 7.01
C GLU A 129 7.58 -13.67 8.03
N GLU A 130 8.32 -14.61 8.63
CA GLU A 130 9.36 -14.31 9.62
C GLU A 130 10.56 -13.58 8.97
N LYS A 131 10.83 -13.85 7.69
CA LYS A 131 11.92 -13.23 6.95
C LYS A 131 11.63 -11.77 6.60
N ASP A 132 10.42 -11.49 6.11
CA ASP A 132 9.98 -10.13 5.79
C ASP A 132 9.88 -9.28 7.08
N GLU A 133 9.49 -9.89 8.21
CA GLU A 133 9.47 -9.22 9.52
C GLU A 133 10.87 -8.82 10.01
N ARG A 134 11.90 -9.66 9.83
CA ARG A 134 13.28 -9.33 10.25
C ARG A 134 13.86 -8.17 9.45
N GLU A 135 13.63 -8.15 8.13
CA GLU A 135 14.01 -7.03 7.27
C GLU A 135 13.31 -5.75 7.70
N GLN A 136 11.98 -5.79 7.85
CA GLN A 136 11.21 -4.63 8.29
C GLN A 136 11.65 -4.13 9.68
N ASN A 137 11.92 -5.03 10.62
CA ASN A 137 12.40 -4.67 11.96
C ASN A 137 13.76 -3.96 11.92
N ALA A 138 14.65 -4.33 10.99
CA ALA A 138 15.96 -3.70 10.84
C ALA A 138 15.84 -2.31 10.19
N VAL A 139 14.96 -2.17 9.20
CA VAL A 139 14.65 -0.87 8.59
C VAL A 139 14.01 0.06 9.62
N ASP A 140 13.01 -0.42 10.36
CA ASP A 140 12.38 0.33 11.46
C ASP A 140 13.42 0.70 12.54
N ALA A 141 14.32 -0.22 12.91
CA ALA A 141 15.40 0.06 13.85
C ALA A 141 16.28 1.22 13.38
N PHE A 142 16.67 1.19 12.11
CA PHE A 142 17.53 2.19 11.49
C PHE A 142 16.85 3.55 11.43
N GLU A 143 15.59 3.61 10.99
CA GLU A 143 14.82 4.86 10.92
C GLU A 143 14.52 5.46 12.30
N LEU A 144 14.47 4.61 13.34
CA LEU A 144 14.24 5.01 14.72
C LEU A 144 15.52 5.22 15.53
N ALA A 145 16.69 5.20 14.89
CA ALA A 145 17.95 5.42 15.57
C ALA A 145 18.04 6.85 16.13
N ASP A 146 18.42 6.97 17.40
CA ASP A 146 18.54 8.27 18.08
C ASP A 146 19.77 9.09 17.60
N SER A 147 20.73 8.42 16.96
CA SER A 147 21.96 9.01 16.45
C SER A 147 22.43 8.33 15.16
N VAL A 148 23.27 9.02 14.39
CA VAL A 148 23.87 8.47 13.17
C VAL A 148 24.82 7.30 13.51
N GLU A 149 25.46 7.34 14.68
CA GLU A 149 26.28 6.25 15.19
C GLU A 149 25.46 4.98 15.48
N ASP A 150 24.25 5.13 16.04
CA ASP A 150 23.34 4.01 16.26
C ASP A 150 22.82 3.46 14.93
N ALA A 151 22.44 4.33 13.97
CA ALA A 151 22.02 3.93 12.63
C ALA A 151 23.13 3.14 11.91
N LEU A 152 24.38 3.60 12.02
CA LEU A 152 25.53 2.91 11.47
C LEU A 152 25.75 1.54 12.11
N ALA A 153 25.67 1.45 13.45
CA ALA A 153 25.83 0.18 14.16
C ALA A 153 24.73 -0.83 13.80
N ILE A 154 23.49 -0.37 13.64
CA ILE A 154 22.36 -1.18 13.17
C ILE A 154 22.62 -1.68 11.75
N ALA A 155 23.04 -0.81 10.84
CA ALA A 155 23.32 -1.18 9.45
C ALA A 155 24.49 -2.19 9.34
N GLU A 156 25.57 -2.00 10.11
CA GLU A 156 26.70 -2.95 10.15
C GLU A 156 26.26 -4.32 10.70
N ALA A 157 25.43 -4.34 11.74
CA ALA A 157 24.87 -5.58 12.29
C ALA A 157 23.96 -6.28 11.27
N ALA A 158 23.16 -5.52 10.51
CA ALA A 158 22.32 -6.05 9.45
C ALA A 158 23.15 -6.66 8.30
N VAL A 159 24.23 -6.02 7.86
CA VAL A 159 25.14 -6.56 6.81
C VAL A 159 25.79 -7.85 7.30
N ALA A 160 26.22 -7.89 8.58
CA ALA A 160 26.80 -9.10 9.17
C ALA A 160 25.80 -10.26 9.27
N ALA A 161 24.54 -9.96 9.61
CA ALA A 161 23.47 -10.96 9.71
C ALA A 161 22.99 -11.46 8.34
N HIS A 162 23.00 -10.60 7.32
CA HIS A 162 22.38 -10.85 6.01
C HIS A 162 23.27 -10.40 4.84
N PRO A 163 24.50 -10.95 4.69
CA PRO A 163 25.43 -10.54 3.63
C PRO A 163 24.99 -10.96 2.22
N ASP A 164 23.97 -11.81 2.10
CA ASP A 164 23.36 -12.26 0.84
C ASP A 164 22.20 -11.36 0.37
N ARG A 165 21.92 -10.27 1.09
CA ARG A 165 20.78 -9.37 0.82
C ARG A 165 21.26 -7.98 0.40
N PRO A 166 20.53 -7.28 -0.48
CA PRO A 166 20.90 -5.91 -0.88
C PRO A 166 20.54 -4.86 0.17
N TRP A 167 19.41 -5.00 0.88
CA TRP A 167 18.88 -3.96 1.78
C TRP A 167 19.83 -3.55 2.92
N PRO A 168 20.63 -4.44 3.56
CA PRO A 168 21.53 -4.02 4.63
C PRO A 168 22.63 -3.08 4.12
N TYR A 169 23.10 -3.31 2.89
CA TYR A 169 24.09 -2.46 2.24
C TYR A 169 23.51 -1.08 1.91
N VAL A 170 22.23 -0.98 1.55
CA VAL A 170 21.55 0.32 1.35
C VAL A 170 21.53 1.12 2.65
N LEU A 171 21.16 0.48 3.78
CA LEU A 171 21.20 1.13 5.09
C LEU A 171 22.61 1.59 5.46
N LEU A 172 23.62 0.74 5.20
CA LEU A 172 25.02 1.07 5.52
C LEU A 172 25.53 2.24 4.67
N VAL A 173 25.23 2.26 3.38
CA VAL A 173 25.53 3.39 2.50
C VAL A 173 24.88 4.66 3.03
N ARG A 174 23.58 4.61 3.37
CA ARG A 174 22.85 5.78 3.90
C ARG A 174 23.48 6.32 5.19
N ALA A 175 23.75 5.47 6.19
CA ALA A 175 24.39 5.90 7.43
C ALA A 175 25.79 6.50 7.21
N ARG A 176 26.59 5.95 6.28
CA ARG A 176 27.91 6.51 5.94
C ARG A 176 27.79 7.88 5.26
N LEU A 177 26.81 8.06 4.37
CA LEU A 177 26.53 9.35 3.74
C LEU A 177 26.06 10.40 4.75
N GLU A 178 25.23 10.02 5.72
CA GLU A 178 24.81 10.91 6.82
C GLU A 178 26.01 11.38 7.66
N ARG A 179 27.04 10.53 7.85
CA ARG A 179 28.32 10.92 8.48
C ARG A 179 29.25 11.71 7.54
N ARG A 180 28.83 11.96 6.30
CA ARG A 180 29.64 12.58 5.22
C ARG A 180 30.90 11.77 4.88
N GLU A 181 30.86 10.46 5.09
CA GLU A 181 31.94 9.53 4.74
C GLU A 181 31.71 8.98 3.31
N VAL A 182 31.77 9.88 2.31
CA VAL A 182 31.38 9.60 0.92
C VAL A 182 32.20 8.45 0.31
N GLU A 183 33.51 8.43 0.53
CA GLU A 183 34.40 7.40 0.00
C GLU A 183 34.08 6.03 0.57
N LEU A 184 33.83 5.93 1.89
CA LEU A 184 33.44 4.68 2.54
C LEU A 184 32.06 4.22 2.08
N ALA A 185 31.11 5.14 1.88
CA ALA A 185 29.81 4.80 1.32
C ALA A 185 29.95 4.21 -0.09
N LEU A 186 30.80 4.78 -0.93
CA LEU A 186 31.08 4.26 -2.27
C LEU A 186 31.82 2.92 -2.25
N GLU A 187 32.75 2.70 -1.33
CA GLU A 187 33.39 1.39 -1.14
C GLU A 187 32.38 0.31 -0.79
N VAL A 188 31.46 0.58 0.15
CA VAL A 188 30.37 -0.34 0.51
C VAL A 188 29.47 -0.59 -0.70
N ALA A 189 29.10 0.45 -1.45
CA ALA A 189 28.25 0.31 -2.62
C ALA A 189 28.91 -0.52 -3.74
N ARG A 190 30.23 -0.36 -3.92
CA ARG A 190 31.04 -1.15 -4.87
C ARG A 190 31.16 -2.61 -4.46
N ASP A 191 31.48 -2.90 -3.20
CA ASP A 191 31.49 -4.29 -2.69
C ASP A 191 30.13 -4.95 -2.86
N ALA A 192 29.04 -4.22 -2.60
CA ALA A 192 27.69 -4.70 -2.87
C ALA A 192 27.43 -4.95 -4.36
N ALA A 193 27.88 -4.05 -5.25
CA ALA A 193 27.73 -4.17 -6.69
C ALA A 193 28.55 -5.33 -7.28
N GLU A 194 29.75 -5.61 -6.75
CA GLU A 194 30.55 -6.79 -7.10
C GLU A 194 29.82 -8.09 -6.70
N ARG A 195 29.03 -8.04 -5.64
CA ARG A 195 28.07 -9.08 -5.26
C ARG A 195 26.75 -8.95 -6.04
N GLY A 196 26.67 -8.17 -7.11
CA GLY A 196 25.47 -8.00 -7.94
C GLY A 196 24.29 -7.30 -7.25
N PHE A 197 24.52 -6.56 -6.17
CA PHE A 197 23.54 -5.67 -5.53
C PHE A 197 23.79 -4.24 -5.99
N HIS A 198 22.96 -3.73 -6.89
CA HIS A 198 23.13 -2.39 -7.46
C HIS A 198 22.32 -1.31 -6.74
N GLU A 199 21.37 -1.70 -5.87
CA GLU A 199 20.60 -0.77 -5.04
C GLU A 199 21.49 0.17 -4.21
N PRO A 200 22.56 -0.30 -3.54
CA PRO A 200 23.41 0.58 -2.74
C PRO A 200 24.19 1.60 -3.59
N LEU A 201 24.49 1.26 -4.85
CA LEU A 201 25.14 2.19 -5.79
C LEU A 201 24.18 3.29 -6.24
N VAL A 202 22.89 2.96 -6.44
CA VAL A 202 21.84 3.96 -6.70
C VAL A 202 21.67 4.87 -5.49
N GLU A 203 21.63 4.32 -4.27
CA GLU A 203 21.54 5.12 -3.04
C GLU A 203 22.73 6.08 -2.91
N ALA A 204 23.96 5.60 -3.15
CA ALA A 204 25.16 6.42 -3.13
C ALA A 204 25.14 7.55 -4.17
N ALA A 205 24.57 7.28 -5.35
CA ALA A 205 24.51 8.25 -6.44
C ALA A 205 23.67 9.49 -6.12
N TRP A 206 22.62 9.35 -5.30
CA TRP A 206 21.76 10.47 -4.94
C TRP A 206 22.53 11.62 -4.25
N LEU A 207 23.56 11.29 -3.48
CA LEU A 207 24.35 12.27 -2.72
C LEU A 207 25.79 12.43 -3.22
N ALA A 208 26.30 11.47 -4.01
CA ALA A 208 27.71 11.42 -4.42
C ALA A 208 27.91 11.14 -5.92
N ARG A 209 26.99 11.58 -6.79
CA ARG A 209 27.03 11.34 -8.23
C ARG A 209 28.36 11.72 -8.90
N GLU A 210 28.98 12.81 -8.45
CA GLU A 210 30.26 13.30 -9.00
C GLU A 210 31.44 12.37 -8.69
N ALA A 211 31.35 11.60 -7.60
CA ALA A 211 32.39 10.68 -7.15
C ALA A 211 32.27 9.27 -7.77
N LEU A 212 31.21 9.04 -8.57
CA LEU A 212 31.06 7.83 -9.38
C LEU A 212 31.92 7.92 -10.64
N SER A 213 32.56 6.81 -10.98
CA SER A 213 33.21 6.65 -12.28
C SER A 213 32.16 6.63 -13.41
N GLU A 214 32.58 6.93 -14.64
CA GLU A 214 31.68 6.89 -15.81
C GLU A 214 30.88 5.59 -15.97
N PRO A 215 31.46 4.38 -15.85
CA PRO A 215 30.68 3.15 -15.95
C PRO A 215 29.70 2.97 -14.77
N GLU A 216 30.04 3.45 -13.57
CA GLU A 216 29.13 3.44 -12.42
C GLU A 216 27.96 4.40 -12.65
N ARG A 217 28.22 5.60 -13.17
CA ARG A 217 27.18 6.57 -13.56
C ARG A 217 26.23 5.98 -14.59
N ALA A 218 26.75 5.36 -15.65
CA ALA A 218 25.91 4.70 -16.66
C ALA A 218 25.05 3.57 -16.05
N THR A 219 25.61 2.81 -15.09
CA THR A 219 24.87 1.75 -14.39
C THR A 219 23.75 2.33 -13.52
N VAL A 220 24.04 3.38 -12.77
CA VAL A 220 23.07 4.09 -11.92
C VAL A 220 21.97 4.71 -12.79
N GLU A 221 22.33 5.40 -13.87
CA GLU A 221 21.37 6.00 -14.81
C GLU A 221 20.44 4.95 -15.40
N ALA A 222 20.98 3.79 -15.80
CA ALA A 222 20.16 2.67 -16.27
C ALA A 222 19.16 2.17 -15.20
N GLN A 223 19.57 2.10 -13.93
CA GLN A 223 18.72 1.66 -12.82
C GLN A 223 17.68 2.73 -12.45
N LEU A 224 18.05 4.01 -12.45
CA LEU A 224 17.13 5.12 -12.22
C LEU A 224 16.11 5.22 -13.34
N GLU A 225 16.51 5.08 -14.61
CA GLU A 225 15.57 5.00 -15.73
C GLU A 225 14.60 3.81 -15.60
N LEU A 226 15.04 2.68 -15.04
CA LEU A 226 14.18 1.52 -14.75
C LEU A 226 13.19 1.79 -13.62
N TRP A 227 13.62 2.47 -12.56
CA TRP A 227 12.73 2.91 -11.50
C TRP A 227 11.75 3.97 -11.97
N ASP A 228 12.20 4.94 -12.76
CA ASP A 228 11.36 5.96 -13.38
C ASP A 228 10.37 5.31 -14.35
N ALA A 229 10.78 4.35 -15.18
CA ALA A 229 9.86 3.61 -16.04
C ALA A 229 8.78 2.91 -15.22
N ALA A 230 9.17 2.18 -14.17
CA ALA A 230 8.25 1.49 -13.27
C ALA A 230 7.29 2.48 -12.57
N THR A 231 7.80 3.64 -12.16
CA THR A 231 7.03 4.71 -11.52
C THR A 231 6.10 5.41 -12.52
N LEU A 232 6.55 5.66 -13.74
CA LEU A 232 5.76 6.25 -14.83
C LEU A 232 4.58 5.37 -15.25
N PHE A 233 4.69 4.05 -15.11
CA PHE A 233 3.55 3.15 -15.27
C PHE A 233 2.49 3.35 -14.18
N SER A 234 2.90 3.67 -12.95
CA SER A 234 1.94 4.04 -11.90
C SER A 234 1.25 5.39 -12.19
N THR A 235 1.86 6.25 -13.03
CA THR A 235 1.33 7.56 -13.43
C THR A 235 0.70 7.61 -14.83
N PHE A 236 0.49 6.46 -15.49
CA PHE A 236 -0.30 6.34 -16.73
C PHE A 236 0.30 6.94 -18.04
N ASP A 237 1.63 6.96 -18.23
CA ASP A 237 2.27 7.38 -19.52
C ASP A 237 2.93 6.20 -20.27
N ALA A 238 2.11 5.42 -20.99
CA ALA A 238 2.57 4.21 -21.69
C ALA A 238 3.67 4.46 -22.75
N PRO A 239 3.61 5.48 -23.62
CA PRO A 239 4.67 5.75 -24.60
C PRO A 239 6.02 6.09 -23.97
N ARG A 240 6.03 6.89 -22.89
CA ARG A 240 7.28 7.22 -22.19
C ARG A 240 7.87 6.00 -21.51
N ALA A 241 7.01 5.18 -20.91
CA ALA A 241 7.42 3.99 -20.22
C ALA A 241 7.94 2.89 -21.20
N GLU A 242 7.35 2.76 -22.40
CA GLU A 242 7.91 1.93 -23.49
C GLU A 242 9.31 2.39 -23.91
N ARG A 243 9.51 3.70 -24.11
CA ARG A 243 10.82 4.26 -24.49
C ARG A 243 11.87 3.99 -23.43
N ALA A 244 11.57 4.28 -22.17
CA ALA A 244 12.48 4.01 -21.05
C ALA A 244 12.84 2.52 -20.99
N THR A 245 11.84 1.64 -21.14
CA THR A 245 12.09 0.19 -21.16
C THR A 245 13.04 -0.24 -22.27
N ARG A 246 12.86 0.27 -23.50
CA ARG A 246 13.77 -0.05 -24.61
C ARG A 246 15.18 0.48 -24.37
N ALA A 247 15.31 1.66 -23.78
CA ALA A 247 16.61 2.21 -23.39
C ALA A 247 17.32 1.29 -22.40
N ILE A 248 16.61 0.82 -21.36
CA ILE A 248 17.17 -0.08 -20.36
C ILE A 248 17.56 -1.43 -20.96
N LEU A 249 16.75 -1.99 -21.87
CA LEU A 249 17.13 -3.21 -22.59
C LEU A 249 18.38 -3.03 -23.45
N ALA A 250 18.52 -1.87 -24.10
CA ALA A 250 19.72 -1.54 -24.86
C ALA A 250 20.96 -1.42 -23.93
N LEU A 251 20.80 -0.78 -22.77
CA LEU A 251 21.84 -0.67 -21.75
C LEU A 251 22.24 -2.04 -21.19
N ALA A 252 21.27 -2.88 -20.83
CA ALA A 252 21.54 -4.22 -20.33
C ALA A 252 22.29 -5.09 -21.35
N ARG A 253 21.94 -4.98 -22.64
CA ARG A 253 22.69 -5.63 -23.72
C ARG A 253 24.12 -5.12 -23.85
N ALA A 254 24.30 -3.80 -23.75
CA ALA A 254 25.60 -3.17 -23.93
C ALA A 254 26.56 -3.49 -22.78
N HIS A 255 26.03 -3.54 -21.55
CA HIS A 255 26.85 -3.63 -20.35
C HIS A 255 26.89 -5.03 -19.72
N GLY A 256 26.09 -5.98 -20.21
CA GLY A 256 26.02 -7.34 -19.63
C GLY A 256 25.62 -7.35 -18.15
N GLY A 257 25.03 -6.26 -17.67
CA GLY A 257 24.63 -6.10 -16.28
C GLY A 257 23.41 -6.95 -15.93
N PRO A 258 23.23 -7.28 -14.65
CA PRO A 258 22.12 -8.12 -14.24
C PRO A 258 20.78 -7.46 -14.56
N LEU A 259 19.93 -8.19 -15.27
CA LEU A 259 18.58 -7.75 -15.58
C LEU A 259 17.72 -8.02 -14.35
N ARG A 260 17.18 -6.98 -13.73
CA ARG A 260 16.12 -7.18 -12.74
C ARG A 260 14.85 -7.65 -13.42
N LEU A 261 14.72 -8.96 -13.65
CA LEU A 261 13.56 -9.59 -14.28
C LEU A 261 12.25 -9.17 -13.62
N ALA A 262 12.25 -8.95 -12.30
CA ALA A 262 11.08 -8.46 -11.57
C ALA A 262 10.65 -7.04 -12.00
N ALA A 263 11.60 -6.13 -12.21
CA ALA A 263 11.30 -4.77 -12.67
C ALA A 263 10.77 -4.77 -14.11
N PHE A 264 11.38 -5.58 -14.99
CA PHE A 264 10.85 -5.80 -16.33
C PHE A 264 9.45 -6.40 -16.32
N ALA A 265 9.22 -7.41 -15.48
CA ALA A 265 7.90 -7.99 -15.32
C ALA A 265 6.86 -6.96 -14.85
N ARG A 266 7.21 -6.03 -13.95
CA ARG A 266 6.32 -4.91 -13.55
C ARG A 266 6.01 -3.97 -14.71
N VAL A 267 7.02 -3.58 -15.47
CA VAL A 267 6.87 -2.78 -16.70
C VAL A 267 5.95 -3.48 -17.69
N THR A 268 6.15 -4.78 -17.91
CA THR A 268 5.35 -5.58 -18.84
C THR A 268 3.89 -5.67 -18.40
N ILE A 269 3.62 -5.89 -17.12
CA ILE A 269 2.26 -5.82 -16.56
C ILE A 269 1.69 -4.42 -16.72
N GLY A 270 2.50 -3.37 -16.52
CA GLY A 270 2.10 -1.99 -16.79
C GLY A 270 1.59 -1.82 -18.22
N LEU A 271 2.41 -2.18 -19.22
CA LEU A 271 2.02 -2.13 -20.64
C LEU A 271 0.72 -2.92 -20.91
N GLU A 272 0.57 -4.09 -20.31
CA GLU A 272 -0.65 -4.90 -20.42
C GLU A 272 -1.87 -4.18 -19.83
N ALA A 273 -1.73 -3.51 -18.68
CA ALA A 273 -2.79 -2.73 -18.04
C ALA A 273 -3.25 -1.55 -18.93
N PHE A 274 -2.36 -1.02 -19.76
CA PHE A 274 -2.65 0.02 -20.75
C PHE A 274 -3.20 -0.51 -22.08
N GLY A 275 -3.44 -1.81 -22.20
CA GLY A 275 -3.90 -2.43 -23.44
C GLY A 275 -2.84 -2.52 -24.54
N ALA A 276 -1.56 -2.29 -24.22
CA ALA A 276 -0.44 -2.42 -25.15
C ALA A 276 0.08 -3.87 -25.21
N HIS A 277 -0.83 -4.83 -25.39
CA HIS A 277 -0.53 -6.27 -25.27
C HIS A 277 0.61 -6.76 -26.17
N THR A 278 0.60 -6.34 -27.44
CA THR A 278 1.63 -6.74 -28.41
C THR A 278 3.02 -6.23 -28.00
N THR A 279 3.11 -5.01 -27.49
CA THR A 279 4.34 -4.41 -26.96
C THR A 279 4.79 -5.14 -25.69
N ALA A 280 3.87 -5.41 -24.76
CA ALA A 280 4.15 -6.15 -23.53
C ALA A 280 4.70 -7.55 -23.83
N LEU A 281 4.06 -8.28 -24.74
CA LEU A 281 4.48 -9.63 -25.14
C LEU A 281 5.83 -9.63 -25.86
N ALA A 282 6.07 -8.67 -26.76
CA ALA A 282 7.35 -8.53 -27.45
C ALA A 282 8.49 -8.26 -26.45
N LEU A 283 8.26 -7.32 -25.53
CA LEU A 283 9.19 -6.98 -24.47
C LEU A 283 9.50 -8.18 -23.57
N HIS A 284 8.46 -8.91 -23.14
CA HIS A 284 8.64 -10.08 -22.28
C HIS A 284 9.47 -11.17 -22.93
N ARG A 285 9.24 -11.43 -24.22
CA ARG A 285 10.03 -12.39 -25.00
C ARG A 285 11.49 -11.97 -25.12
N GLU A 286 11.72 -10.67 -25.32
CA GLU A 286 13.05 -10.08 -25.40
C GLU A 286 13.82 -10.23 -24.07
N VAL A 287 13.16 -9.96 -22.95
CA VAL A 287 13.71 -10.15 -21.60
C VAL A 287 14.02 -11.62 -21.31
N LEU A 288 13.11 -12.54 -21.65
CA LEU A 288 13.35 -13.98 -21.48
C LEU A 288 14.52 -14.48 -22.33
N ALA A 289 14.64 -14.00 -23.57
CA ALA A 289 15.77 -14.35 -24.43
C ALA A 289 17.10 -13.83 -23.86
N LEU A 290 17.12 -12.62 -23.30
CA LEU A 290 18.30 -12.08 -22.64
C LEU A 290 18.67 -12.86 -21.38
N ARG A 291 17.71 -13.33 -20.59
CA ARG A 291 17.98 -14.17 -19.41
C ARG A 291 18.80 -15.40 -19.78
N ASP A 292 18.42 -16.08 -20.87
CA ASP A 292 19.10 -17.29 -21.32
C ASP A 292 20.52 -16.99 -21.84
N VAL A 293 20.76 -15.78 -22.37
CA VAL A 293 22.08 -15.32 -22.88
C VAL A 293 23.01 -14.84 -21.77
N ILE A 294 22.49 -14.05 -20.82
CA ILE A 294 23.29 -13.50 -19.72
C ILE A 294 23.67 -14.62 -18.74
N GLY A 295 23.00 -15.78 -18.81
CA GLY A 295 23.34 -16.93 -18.00
C GLY A 295 23.18 -16.62 -16.53
N GLU A 296 22.23 -15.74 -16.19
CA GLU A 296 21.93 -15.38 -14.81
C GLU A 296 21.43 -16.61 -14.07
N SER A 297 22.40 -17.28 -13.45
CA SER A 297 22.27 -18.38 -12.51
C SER A 297 21.87 -17.89 -11.11
N ARG A 298 21.61 -16.58 -10.94
CA ARG A 298 21.02 -16.11 -9.69
C ARG A 298 19.58 -16.57 -9.63
N ALA A 299 19.32 -17.46 -8.69
CA ALA A 299 17.98 -17.85 -8.34
C ALA A 299 17.20 -16.58 -8.01
N LEU A 300 16.25 -16.20 -8.86
CA LEU A 300 15.19 -15.28 -8.49
C LEU A 300 14.68 -15.68 -7.11
N SER A 301 14.41 -14.71 -6.24
CA SER A 301 13.72 -15.05 -4.99
C SER A 301 12.44 -15.84 -5.33
N PRO A 302 11.98 -16.76 -4.49
CA PRO A 302 10.77 -17.53 -4.77
C PRO A 302 9.57 -16.64 -5.18
N ARG A 303 9.46 -15.46 -4.57
CA ARG A 303 8.45 -14.44 -4.88
C ARG A 303 8.63 -13.83 -6.26
N GLU A 304 9.83 -13.39 -6.63
CA GLU A 304 10.10 -12.85 -7.97
C GLU A 304 9.95 -13.90 -9.05
N GLY A 305 10.41 -15.13 -8.78
CA GLY A 305 10.23 -16.28 -9.67
C GLY A 305 8.75 -16.59 -9.90
N LEU A 306 7.93 -16.55 -8.86
CA LEU A 306 6.48 -16.72 -8.96
C LEU A 306 5.84 -15.56 -9.75
N PHE A 307 6.22 -14.31 -9.45
CA PHE A 307 5.71 -13.13 -10.14
C PHE A 307 6.02 -13.16 -11.64
N VAL A 308 7.27 -13.40 -12.03
CA VAL A 308 7.70 -13.52 -13.44
C VAL A 308 6.93 -14.65 -14.15
N ARG A 309 6.66 -15.77 -13.46
CA ARG A 309 5.86 -16.87 -14.02
C ARG A 309 4.40 -16.45 -14.24
N TRP A 310 3.78 -15.73 -13.31
CA TRP A 310 2.43 -15.21 -13.50
C TRP A 310 2.35 -14.22 -14.66
N VAL A 311 3.33 -13.32 -14.80
CA VAL A 311 3.41 -12.39 -15.94
C VAL A 311 3.48 -13.16 -17.26
N HIS A 312 4.33 -14.19 -17.31
CA HIS A 312 4.47 -15.02 -18.49
C HIS A 312 3.16 -15.73 -18.89
N GLU A 313 2.45 -16.32 -17.92
CA GLU A 313 1.18 -17.00 -18.14
C GLU A 313 0.08 -16.01 -18.58
N LEU A 314 0.00 -14.82 -17.96
CA LEU A 314 -0.96 -13.78 -18.36
C LEU A 314 -0.74 -13.30 -19.81
N LEU A 315 0.51 -13.10 -20.21
CA LEU A 315 0.83 -12.69 -21.57
C LEU A 315 0.65 -13.81 -22.60
N SER A 316 0.58 -15.06 -22.14
CA SER A 316 0.33 -16.23 -22.98
C SER A 316 -1.16 -16.50 -23.20
N LEU A 317 -2.05 -15.73 -22.54
CA LEU A 317 -3.48 -15.80 -22.81
C LEU A 317 -3.78 -15.42 -24.26
N PRO A 318 -4.73 -16.09 -24.94
CA PRO A 318 -5.04 -15.82 -26.34
C PRO A 318 -5.64 -14.42 -26.55
N ASP A 319 -5.49 -13.86 -27.75
CA ASP A 319 -6.00 -12.53 -28.11
C ASP A 319 -7.53 -12.41 -27.94
N ASP A 320 -8.26 -13.54 -28.03
CA ASP A 320 -9.70 -13.64 -27.83
C ASP A 320 -10.13 -13.84 -26.35
N PHE A 321 -9.17 -13.76 -25.42
CA PHE A 321 -9.44 -13.80 -24.00
C PHE A 321 -10.15 -12.52 -23.56
N ASP A 322 -11.05 -12.61 -22.58
CA ASP A 322 -11.83 -11.47 -22.09
C ASP A 322 -10.89 -10.35 -21.61
N SER A 323 -10.89 -9.22 -22.33
CA SER A 323 -9.97 -8.11 -22.09
C SER A 323 -10.18 -7.45 -20.73
N SER A 324 -11.42 -7.46 -20.22
CA SER A 324 -11.73 -6.92 -18.90
C SER A 324 -11.23 -7.83 -17.77
N LEU A 325 -11.27 -9.16 -17.96
CA LEU A 325 -10.69 -10.09 -17.00
C LEU A 325 -9.17 -10.06 -17.04
N ARG A 326 -8.58 -9.97 -18.24
CA ARG A 326 -7.14 -9.79 -18.43
C ARG A 326 -6.66 -8.57 -17.65
N ALA A 327 -7.32 -7.41 -17.82
CA ALA A 327 -7.02 -6.20 -17.06
C ALA A 327 -7.20 -6.40 -15.54
N ALA A 328 -8.25 -7.09 -15.10
CA ALA A 328 -8.47 -7.40 -13.69
C ALA A 328 -7.34 -8.27 -13.10
N LEU A 329 -6.92 -9.33 -13.82
CA LEU A 329 -5.84 -10.22 -13.41
C LEU A 329 -4.48 -9.50 -13.37
N VAL A 330 -4.21 -8.67 -14.37
CA VAL A 330 -3.01 -7.81 -14.44
C VAL A 330 -2.94 -6.91 -13.22
N ARG A 331 -4.06 -6.27 -12.85
CA ARG A 331 -4.14 -5.47 -11.61
C ARG A 331 -3.95 -6.31 -10.36
N VAL A 332 -4.52 -7.50 -10.28
CA VAL A 332 -4.32 -8.41 -9.14
C VAL A 332 -2.88 -8.90 -9.00
N VAL A 333 -2.15 -9.04 -10.12
CA VAL A 333 -0.73 -9.40 -10.08
C VAL A 333 0.16 -8.18 -9.78
N ALA A 334 -0.19 -6.99 -10.26
CA ALA A 334 0.52 -5.73 -9.96
C ALA A 334 0.29 -5.24 -8.52
N GLU A 335 -0.96 -5.29 -8.06
CA GLU A 335 -1.45 -4.67 -6.84
C GLU A 335 -1.66 -5.73 -5.74
N ALA A 336 -1.61 -5.31 -4.47
CA ALA A 336 -1.86 -6.21 -3.35
C ALA A 336 -3.37 -6.53 -3.14
N ASP A 337 -4.29 -5.76 -3.73
CA ASP A 337 -5.75 -5.98 -3.57
C ASP A 337 -6.30 -7.04 -4.54
N ARG A 338 -6.08 -8.30 -4.18
CA ARG A 338 -6.44 -9.47 -5.00
C ARG A 338 -7.94 -9.73 -5.06
N GLU A 339 -8.64 -9.52 -3.96
CA GLU A 339 -10.04 -9.93 -3.81
C GLU A 339 -11.02 -8.91 -4.37
N GLY A 340 -10.78 -7.61 -4.14
CA GLY A 340 -11.71 -6.55 -4.54
C GLY A 340 -11.89 -6.47 -6.05
N VAL A 341 -10.78 -6.50 -6.79
CA VAL A 341 -10.76 -6.34 -8.24
C VAL A 341 -11.45 -7.50 -8.95
N LEU A 342 -11.09 -8.75 -8.61
CA LEU A 342 -11.68 -9.93 -9.23
C LEU A 342 -13.13 -10.15 -8.81
N ALA A 343 -13.49 -9.86 -7.56
CA ALA A 343 -14.89 -9.92 -7.13
C ALA A 343 -15.75 -8.88 -7.86
N GLY A 344 -15.22 -7.67 -8.09
CA GLY A 344 -15.89 -6.64 -8.88
C GLY A 344 -16.17 -7.10 -10.32
N TRP A 345 -15.16 -7.68 -10.97
CA TRP A 345 -15.33 -8.28 -12.31
C TRP A 345 -16.33 -9.44 -12.29
N ALA A 346 -16.23 -10.36 -11.34
CA ALA A 346 -17.11 -11.53 -11.28
C ALA A 346 -18.58 -11.15 -11.07
N LYS A 347 -18.85 -10.08 -10.30
CA LYS A 347 -20.22 -9.58 -10.04
C LYS A 347 -20.89 -9.00 -11.28
N SER A 348 -20.13 -8.44 -12.22
CA SER A 348 -20.68 -7.86 -13.45
C SER A 348 -20.87 -8.89 -14.57
N ARG A 349 -20.59 -10.18 -14.31
CA ARG A 349 -20.58 -11.25 -15.32
C ARG A 349 -21.53 -12.40 -14.98
N SER A 350 -22.15 -12.95 -16.01
CA SER A 350 -22.98 -14.14 -15.91
C SER A 350 -22.17 -15.36 -15.48
N ILE A 351 -22.84 -16.37 -14.91
CA ILE A 351 -22.20 -17.63 -14.52
C ILE A 351 -21.53 -18.32 -15.74
N ALA A 352 -22.15 -18.22 -16.91
CA ALA A 352 -21.63 -18.81 -18.15
C ALA A 352 -20.33 -18.13 -18.63
N GLU A 353 -20.27 -16.79 -18.58
CA GLU A 353 -19.06 -16.03 -18.89
C GLU A 353 -17.93 -16.39 -17.92
N ARG A 354 -18.23 -16.43 -16.61
CA ARG A 354 -17.25 -16.81 -15.57
C ARG A 354 -16.69 -18.22 -15.75
N SER A 355 -17.55 -19.19 -16.08
CA SER A 355 -17.15 -20.57 -16.36
C SER A 355 -16.30 -20.70 -17.63
N THR A 356 -16.60 -19.91 -18.65
CA THR A 356 -15.81 -19.87 -19.89
C THR A 356 -14.43 -19.27 -19.61
N ALA A 357 -14.39 -18.16 -18.89
CA ALA A 357 -13.16 -17.49 -18.48
C ALA A 357 -12.26 -18.39 -17.62
N GLN A 358 -12.81 -19.07 -16.61
CA GLN A 358 -12.04 -19.99 -15.76
C GLN A 358 -11.44 -21.14 -16.57
N ARG A 359 -12.19 -21.70 -17.53
CA ARG A 359 -11.69 -22.78 -18.38
C ARG A 359 -10.52 -22.31 -19.24
N LYS A 360 -10.67 -21.15 -19.91
CA LYS A 360 -9.57 -20.54 -20.69
C LYS A 360 -8.35 -20.25 -19.80
N LEU A 361 -8.58 -19.76 -18.58
CA LEU A 361 -7.50 -19.48 -17.63
C LEU A 361 -6.79 -20.78 -17.21
N ALA A 362 -7.52 -21.85 -16.91
CA ALA A 362 -6.94 -23.15 -16.56
C ALA A 362 -6.16 -23.78 -17.73
N GLU A 363 -6.60 -23.56 -18.97
CA GLU A 363 -5.95 -24.07 -20.18
C GLU A 363 -4.65 -23.32 -20.51
N HIS A 364 -4.65 -21.99 -20.42
CA HIS A 364 -3.54 -21.17 -20.90
C HIS A 364 -2.63 -20.60 -19.78
N ALA A 365 -3.14 -20.51 -18.56
CA ALA A 365 -2.48 -19.90 -17.42
C ALA A 365 -2.78 -20.69 -16.12
N PRO A 366 -2.38 -21.97 -16.04
CA PRO A 366 -2.81 -22.89 -14.99
C PRO A 366 -2.44 -22.44 -13.58
N ARG A 367 -1.30 -21.75 -13.37
CA ARG A 367 -0.92 -21.26 -12.03
C ARG A 367 -1.69 -20.02 -11.64
N VAL A 368 -2.00 -19.16 -12.62
CA VAL A 368 -2.91 -18.03 -12.40
C VAL A 368 -4.31 -18.56 -12.08
N ALA A 369 -4.76 -19.62 -12.75
CA ALA A 369 -6.02 -20.29 -12.46
C ALA A 369 -6.03 -20.95 -11.07
N GLU A 370 -4.94 -21.59 -10.66
CA GLU A 370 -4.80 -22.16 -9.33
C GLU A 370 -4.84 -21.08 -8.24
N ALA A 371 -4.10 -19.98 -8.44
CA ALA A 371 -4.03 -18.89 -7.47
C ALA A 371 -5.32 -18.07 -7.36
N PHE A 372 -6.05 -17.87 -8.47
CA PHE A 372 -7.16 -16.91 -8.53
C PHE A 372 -8.50 -17.49 -9.00
N GLY A 373 -8.53 -18.74 -9.48
CA GLY A 373 -9.73 -19.34 -10.06
C GLY A 373 -10.89 -19.46 -9.07
N GLY A 374 -10.60 -19.68 -7.79
CA GLY A 374 -11.61 -19.67 -6.73
C GLY A 374 -12.33 -18.32 -6.59
N LEU A 375 -11.62 -17.21 -6.82
CA LEU A 375 -12.15 -15.85 -6.69
C LEU A 375 -13.21 -15.53 -7.75
N LEU A 376 -13.15 -16.19 -8.92
CA LEU A 376 -14.15 -16.01 -9.98
C LEU A 376 -15.54 -16.55 -9.58
N PHE A 377 -15.61 -17.44 -8.58
CA PHE A 377 -16.85 -18.09 -8.14
C PHE A 377 -17.27 -17.75 -6.72
N ILE A 378 -16.57 -16.82 -6.05
CA ILE A 378 -17.06 -16.30 -4.78
C ILE A 378 -18.44 -15.69 -5.05
N ALA A 379 -19.46 -16.38 -4.56
CA ALA A 379 -20.82 -15.89 -4.62
C ALA A 379 -20.83 -14.52 -3.92
N PRO A 380 -21.48 -13.49 -4.50
CA PRO A 380 -21.74 -12.30 -3.72
C PRO A 380 -22.41 -12.76 -2.43
N ASN A 381 -21.84 -12.39 -1.29
CA ASN A 381 -22.50 -12.57 0.00
C ASN A 381 -23.91 -11.97 -0.21
N PRO A 382 -24.99 -12.76 -0.11
CA PRO A 382 -26.32 -12.25 -0.42
C PRO A 382 -26.50 -11.00 0.41
N SER A 383 -26.73 -9.86 -0.26
CA SER A 383 -26.99 -8.63 0.46
C SER A 383 -28.19 -8.88 1.36
N TRP A 384 -28.17 -8.40 2.60
CA TRP A 384 -29.31 -8.56 3.51
C TRP A 384 -30.61 -7.98 2.93
N ASP A 385 -30.49 -7.12 1.90
CA ASP A 385 -31.58 -6.49 1.15
C ASP A 385 -32.24 -7.43 0.12
N ASP A 386 -31.61 -8.55 -0.26
CA ASP A 386 -32.15 -9.53 -1.21
C ASP A 386 -32.93 -10.68 -0.51
N HIS A 387 -33.04 -10.65 0.81
CA HIS A 387 -34.02 -11.51 1.47
C HIS A 387 -35.41 -10.97 1.13
N PRO A 388 -36.29 -11.76 0.47
CA PRO A 388 -37.69 -11.37 0.38
C PRO A 388 -38.18 -11.11 1.81
N PRO A 389 -38.90 -10.00 2.07
CA PRO A 389 -39.39 -9.72 3.42
C PRO A 389 -40.10 -10.98 3.91
N PRO A 390 -39.90 -11.37 5.19
CA PRO A 390 -40.53 -12.57 5.72
C PRO A 390 -42.00 -12.51 5.34
N ARG A 391 -42.45 -13.51 4.55
CA ARG A 391 -43.86 -13.64 4.22
C ARG A 391 -44.59 -13.53 5.53
N ARG A 392 -45.48 -12.53 5.65
CA ARG A 392 -46.41 -12.43 6.75
C ARG A 392 -47.09 -13.80 6.83
N ASP A 393 -46.76 -14.55 7.86
CA ASP A 393 -47.47 -15.76 8.22
C ASP A 393 -48.93 -15.34 8.44
N ASP A 394 -49.78 -15.72 7.50
CA ASP A 394 -51.21 -15.79 7.74
C ASP A 394 -51.39 -16.67 8.99
N GLY A 395 -51.96 -16.07 10.04
CA GLY A 395 -52.11 -16.68 11.35
C GLY A 395 -52.77 -18.07 11.33
N PRO A 396 -52.71 -18.79 12.46
CA PRO A 396 -52.99 -20.22 12.52
C PRO A 396 -54.44 -20.51 12.14
N ARG A 397 -54.66 -20.99 10.92
CA ARG A 397 -55.93 -21.63 10.55
C ARG A 397 -55.99 -22.95 11.29
N GLY A 398 -57.05 -23.08 12.09
CA GLY A 398 -57.25 -24.15 13.05
C GLY A 398 -57.01 -25.55 12.49
N TRP A 399 -56.24 -26.32 13.26
CA TRP A 399 -56.30 -27.76 13.25
C TRP A 399 -57.71 -28.22 13.63
N SER A 400 -58.54 -28.49 12.62
CA SER A 400 -59.69 -29.37 12.80
C SER A 400 -59.23 -30.81 12.55
N SER A 401 -59.24 -31.60 13.61
CA SER A 401 -59.03 -33.04 13.56
C SER A 401 -60.18 -33.68 12.79
N LYS A 402 -59.93 -34.13 11.57
CA LYS A 402 -60.75 -35.18 10.96
C LYS A 402 -59.86 -36.32 10.50
N LYS A 403 -59.97 -37.40 11.28
CA LYS A 403 -59.62 -38.76 10.90
C LYS A 403 -60.35 -39.10 9.60
N THR A 404 -59.59 -39.35 8.54
CA THR A 404 -60.04 -40.21 7.44
C THR A 404 -58.94 -41.22 7.18
N SER A 405 -59.19 -42.42 7.68
CA SER A 405 -58.64 -43.66 7.17
C SER A 405 -58.88 -43.76 5.66
N TRP A 406 -57.84 -43.99 4.88
CA TRP A 406 -57.95 -44.78 3.66
C TRP A 406 -56.71 -45.62 3.45
N ASP A 407 -57.01 -46.81 2.97
CA ASP A 407 -56.26 -48.04 2.99
C ASP A 407 -55.36 -48.16 1.75
N SER A 408 -54.40 -49.06 1.89
CA SER A 408 -53.46 -49.64 0.95
C SER A 408 -53.89 -49.73 -0.53
N ARG A 409 -52.93 -49.41 -1.42
CA ARG A 409 -52.52 -50.17 -2.63
C ARG A 409 -51.97 -49.23 -3.71
N ARG A 410 -50.65 -49.25 -3.91
CA ARG A 410 -50.02 -49.26 -5.23
C ARG A 410 -48.59 -49.81 -5.12
N ASP A 411 -48.34 -50.79 -5.96
CA ASP A 411 -47.09 -51.50 -6.22
C ASP A 411 -46.02 -50.60 -6.86
N PRO A 412 -44.75 -51.07 -6.89
CA PRO A 412 -43.56 -50.24 -6.91
C PRO A 412 -43.14 -49.86 -8.33
N LEU A 413 -42.68 -48.62 -8.49
CA LEU A 413 -41.86 -48.23 -9.63
C LEU A 413 -40.47 -47.90 -9.11
N GLU A 414 -39.51 -48.63 -9.67
CA GLU A 414 -38.07 -48.48 -9.56
C GLU A 414 -37.65 -47.01 -9.66
N LEU A 415 -36.98 -46.52 -8.61
CA LEU A 415 -36.14 -45.33 -8.65
C LEU A 415 -34.94 -45.62 -7.76
N ASP A 416 -34.00 -46.34 -8.37
CA ASP A 416 -32.64 -46.48 -7.88
C ASP A 416 -31.91 -45.14 -8.04
N THR A 417 -31.04 -44.85 -7.07
CA THR A 417 -30.03 -43.76 -7.03
C THR A 417 -30.52 -42.33 -6.77
N TRP A 418 -30.92 -42.05 -5.53
CA TRP A 418 -30.54 -40.77 -4.90
C TRP A 418 -29.69 -41.08 -3.68
N GLU A 419 -28.38 -40.88 -3.83
CA GLU A 419 -27.44 -40.89 -2.72
C GLU A 419 -27.88 -39.85 -1.69
N THR A 420 -28.27 -40.32 -0.50
CA THR A 420 -28.42 -39.45 0.67
C THR A 420 -27.08 -38.76 0.91
N PRO A 421 -27.02 -37.42 1.01
CA PRO A 421 -25.79 -36.73 1.33
C PRO A 421 -25.27 -37.24 2.69
N PRO A 422 -23.94 -37.40 2.85
CA PRO A 422 -23.38 -37.94 4.07
C PRO A 422 -23.79 -37.07 5.26
N ARG A 423 -24.18 -37.73 6.35
CA ARG A 423 -24.51 -37.07 7.62
C ARG A 423 -23.32 -36.21 8.04
N GLN A 424 -23.52 -34.89 8.00
CA GLN A 424 -22.59 -33.89 8.52
C GLN A 424 -22.07 -34.32 9.90
N THR A 425 -20.76 -34.47 10.00
CA THR A 425 -20.12 -34.84 11.26
C THR A 425 -20.07 -33.63 12.18
N HIS A 426 -19.91 -33.85 13.48
CA HIS A 426 -19.78 -32.76 14.45
C HIS A 426 -18.55 -31.87 14.14
N ALA A 427 -17.53 -32.42 13.47
CA ALA A 427 -16.35 -31.69 13.00
C ALA A 427 -16.69 -30.69 11.87
N ASP A 428 -17.60 -31.05 10.95
CA ASP A 428 -18.04 -30.16 9.86
C ASP A 428 -18.79 -28.93 10.40
N ARG A 429 -19.54 -29.10 11.50
CA ARG A 429 -20.22 -27.98 12.18
C ARG A 429 -19.24 -27.01 12.83
N HIS A 430 -18.16 -27.53 13.43
CA HIS A 430 -17.10 -26.67 13.99
C HIS A 430 -16.36 -25.92 12.88
N TRP A 431 -16.09 -26.57 11.75
CA TRP A 431 -15.43 -25.92 10.60
C TRP A 431 -16.30 -24.81 9.99
N GLN A 432 -17.61 -25.03 9.86
CA GLN A 432 -18.56 -24.02 9.38
C GLN A 432 -18.70 -22.83 10.34
N VAL A 433 -18.65 -23.07 11.67
CA VAL A 433 -18.63 -22.00 12.68
C VAL A 433 -17.33 -21.19 12.59
N TRP A 434 -16.19 -21.85 12.36
CA TRP A 434 -14.90 -21.15 12.17
C TRP A 434 -14.87 -20.32 10.89
N ILE A 435 -15.40 -20.82 9.77
CA ILE A 435 -15.56 -20.02 8.54
C ILE A 435 -16.44 -18.80 8.81
N LEU A 436 -17.56 -18.97 9.52
CA LEU A 436 -18.47 -17.88 9.83
C LEU A 436 -17.81 -16.82 10.74
N VAL A 437 -17.04 -17.26 11.74
CA VAL A 437 -16.29 -16.37 12.64
C VAL A 437 -15.21 -15.62 11.88
N MET A 438 -14.46 -16.28 10.99
CA MET A 438 -13.43 -15.65 10.17
C MET A 438 -14.05 -14.64 9.17
N ALA A 439 -15.19 -14.99 8.56
CA ALA A 439 -15.92 -14.09 7.67
C ALA A 439 -16.47 -12.85 8.41
N CYS A 440 -16.98 -13.02 9.63
CA CYS A 440 -17.40 -11.90 10.48
C CYS A 440 -16.22 -11.02 10.91
N MET A 441 -15.07 -11.62 11.25
CA MET A 441 -13.86 -10.90 11.62
C MET A 441 -13.26 -10.11 10.45
N ALA A 442 -13.38 -10.60 9.21
CA ALA A 442 -12.95 -9.89 8.00
C ALA A 442 -13.93 -8.79 7.55
N ALA A 443 -15.23 -8.91 7.88
CA ALA A 443 -16.25 -7.92 7.53
C ALA A 443 -16.33 -6.73 8.50
N LEU A 444 -15.98 -6.92 9.77
CA LEU A 444 -16.06 -5.90 10.82
C LEU A 444 -15.21 -4.63 10.55
N PRO A 445 -13.98 -4.71 10.01
CA PRO A 445 -13.20 -3.52 9.66
C PRO A 445 -13.85 -2.69 8.55
N ARG A 446 -14.49 -3.35 7.57
CA ARG A 446 -15.17 -2.67 6.44
C ARG A 446 -16.45 -1.95 6.88
N LEU A 447 -17.17 -2.53 7.86
CA LEU A 447 -18.35 -1.91 8.46
C LEU A 447 -17.97 -0.67 9.29
N PHE A 448 -16.80 -0.70 9.94
CA PHE A 448 -16.24 0.45 10.66
C PHE A 448 -15.75 1.57 9.73
N VAL A 449 -15.11 1.25 8.61
CA VAL A 449 -14.67 2.25 7.63
C VAL A 449 -15.87 2.91 6.93
N SER A 450 -16.92 2.14 6.61
CA SER A 450 -18.15 2.69 6.02
C SER A 450 -18.97 3.56 6.97
N LEU A 451 -18.90 3.32 8.28
CA LEU A 451 -19.55 4.15 9.29
C LEU A 451 -18.70 5.38 9.66
N ALA A 452 -17.37 5.28 9.58
CA ALA A 452 -16.44 6.39 9.80
C ALA A 452 -16.37 7.37 8.61
N SER A 453 -16.66 6.92 7.39
CA SER A 453 -16.73 7.80 6.20
C SER A 453 -18.00 8.65 6.12
N SER A 454 -18.93 8.48 7.05
CA SER A 454 -20.15 9.28 7.18
C SER A 454 -20.11 10.14 8.45
N GLY A 455 -19.33 11.23 8.44
CA GLY A 455 -19.41 12.28 9.45
C GLY A 455 -19.02 13.63 8.85
N THR A 456 -19.98 14.52 8.55
CA THR A 456 -20.43 15.61 9.44
C THR A 456 -19.27 16.39 10.06
N THR A 457 -18.98 17.54 9.46
CA THR A 457 -18.10 18.60 9.96
C THR A 457 -18.80 19.38 11.08
N TYR A 458 -18.11 19.55 12.23
CA TYR A 458 -18.44 20.54 13.26
C TYR A 458 -17.39 21.65 13.26
N PRO A 459 -17.78 22.93 13.42
CA PRO A 459 -16.85 24.06 13.46
C PRO A 459 -16.32 24.34 14.87
N ALA A 460 -15.06 24.79 14.93
CA ALA A 460 -14.43 25.36 16.11
C ALA A 460 -15.02 26.74 16.44
N THR A 461 -15.24 27.03 17.72
CA THR A 461 -15.58 28.38 18.21
C THR A 461 -14.65 28.79 19.35
N VAL A 462 -14.08 29.99 19.21
CA VAL A 462 -13.29 30.74 20.21
C VAL A 462 -14.18 31.92 20.68
N PRO A 463 -14.09 32.39 21.94
CA PRO A 463 -15.21 33.03 22.62
C PRO A 463 -15.32 34.53 22.31
N VAL A 464 -16.55 35.01 22.12
CA VAL A 464 -16.89 36.44 22.16
C VAL A 464 -17.86 36.68 23.31
N THR A 465 -17.55 37.72 24.07
CA THR A 465 -18.21 38.21 25.29
C THR A 465 -19.67 38.64 25.10
N GLN A 466 -20.46 38.38 26.14
CA GLN A 466 -21.87 38.70 26.34
C GLN A 466 -22.22 40.21 26.24
N THR A 467 -23.41 40.52 25.71
CA THR A 467 -24.37 41.47 26.34
C THR A 467 -25.82 41.28 25.85
N VAL A 468 -26.67 40.86 26.80
CA VAL A 468 -28.08 41.26 27.14
C VAL A 468 -29.23 41.25 26.11
N GLY A 469 -30.30 40.51 26.50
CA GLY A 469 -31.72 40.70 26.14
C GLY A 469 -32.27 39.57 25.26
N GLY A 470 -33.37 38.85 25.53
CA GLY A 470 -34.48 38.93 26.46
C GLY A 470 -35.70 38.26 25.81
N PHE A 471 -36.18 37.15 26.38
CA PHE A 471 -37.50 36.47 26.23
C PHE A 471 -38.10 36.11 24.84
N GLY A 472 -38.62 34.86 24.74
CA GLY A 472 -39.76 34.52 23.89
C GLY A 472 -39.89 33.05 23.48
N TYR A 473 -40.78 32.29 24.13
CA TYR A 473 -41.23 30.94 23.73
C TYR A 473 -42.12 30.99 22.47
N GLY A 474 -41.99 30.01 21.57
CA GLY A 474 -43.00 29.73 20.55
C GLY A 474 -42.52 28.72 19.49
N GLY A 475 -43.04 27.49 19.52
CA GLY A 475 -42.72 26.46 18.53
C GLY A 475 -43.57 26.53 17.25
N ARG A 476 -43.02 26.04 16.13
CA ARG A 476 -43.71 25.28 15.05
C ARG A 476 -42.74 24.99 13.89
N GLY A 477 -42.86 23.77 13.33
CA GLY A 477 -42.68 23.49 11.90
C GLY A 477 -41.29 23.09 11.42
N LEU A 478 -41.04 21.78 11.30
CA LEU A 478 -39.93 21.22 10.51
C LEU A 478 -40.24 21.39 9.01
N GLY A 479 -39.48 22.26 8.33
CA GLY A 479 -39.34 22.29 6.87
C GLY A 479 -38.01 21.64 6.44
N PRO A 480 -37.88 21.19 5.18
CA PRO A 480 -36.73 20.42 4.71
C PRO A 480 -35.46 21.27 4.66
N ALA A 481 -34.35 20.69 5.16
CA ALA A 481 -33.06 21.35 5.25
C ALA A 481 -32.47 21.64 3.85
N THR A 482 -32.27 22.93 3.53
CA THR A 482 -31.35 23.37 2.49
C THR A 482 -29.93 23.29 3.04
N THR A 483 -29.17 22.29 2.61
CA THR A 483 -27.72 22.21 2.86
C THR A 483 -27.00 23.16 1.92
N THR A 484 -26.52 24.28 2.43
CA THR A 484 -25.53 25.14 1.76
C THR A 484 -24.21 24.36 1.68
N PRO A 485 -23.55 24.27 0.51
CA PRO A 485 -22.24 23.63 0.40
C PRO A 485 -21.19 24.40 1.23
N PRO A 486 -20.20 23.71 1.81
CA PRO A 486 -19.13 24.36 2.57
C PRO A 486 -18.29 25.27 1.66
N GLU A 487 -17.96 26.45 2.19
CA GLU A 487 -17.13 27.44 1.53
C GLU A 487 -15.70 26.88 1.34
N PRO A 488 -15.13 26.90 0.13
CA PRO A 488 -13.80 26.35 -0.12
C PRO A 488 -12.71 27.22 0.54
N VAL A 489 -11.93 26.61 1.44
CA VAL A 489 -10.77 27.22 2.10
C VAL A 489 -9.74 27.63 1.05
N ALA A 490 -9.33 28.90 1.06
CA ALA A 490 -8.26 29.39 0.18
C ALA A 490 -6.92 28.73 0.56
N PRO A 491 -6.07 28.38 -0.42
CA PRO A 491 -4.75 27.84 -0.12
C PRO A 491 -3.91 28.86 0.67
N ASP A 492 -3.18 28.37 1.68
CA ASP A 492 -2.25 29.17 2.46
C ASP A 492 -1.04 29.54 1.58
N THR A 493 -1.11 30.75 1.01
CA THR A 493 -0.10 31.26 0.08
C THR A 493 1.21 31.64 0.77
N ASP A 494 1.18 31.88 2.09
CA ASP A 494 2.40 32.16 2.87
C ASP A 494 3.19 30.87 3.14
N ALA A 495 2.48 29.77 3.46
CA ALA A 495 3.10 28.44 3.52
C ALA A 495 3.68 28.02 2.16
N LEU A 496 3.00 28.36 1.06
CA LEU A 496 3.50 28.10 -0.30
C LEU A 496 4.79 28.88 -0.60
N ASN A 497 4.85 30.16 -0.23
CA ASN A 497 6.04 31.00 -0.41
C ASN A 497 7.23 30.51 0.44
N GLU A 498 7.00 30.08 1.68
CA GLU A 498 8.03 29.51 2.56
C GLU A 498 8.53 28.14 2.07
N LEU A 499 7.66 27.38 1.41
CA LEU A 499 7.99 26.08 0.79
C LEU A 499 8.83 26.22 -0.48
N LEU A 500 8.60 27.26 -1.28
CA LEU A 500 9.24 27.47 -2.57
C LEU A 500 10.65 28.10 -2.47
N CYS A 501 10.99 28.72 -1.34
CA CYS A 501 12.17 29.57 -1.23
C CYS A 501 12.93 29.42 0.10
N ARG A 502 13.97 28.58 0.13
CA ARG A 502 14.92 28.53 1.27
C ARG A 502 16.06 29.55 1.18
N ASP A 503 16.41 30.00 -0.01
CA ASP A 503 17.46 31.01 -0.24
C ASP A 503 16.89 32.17 -1.08
N PRO A 504 16.60 33.33 -0.46
CA PRO A 504 15.97 34.48 -1.13
C PRO A 504 16.91 35.20 -2.10
N SER A 505 18.20 34.83 -2.17
CA SER A 505 19.17 35.48 -3.06
C SER A 505 19.16 34.93 -4.50
N ARG A 506 18.45 33.82 -4.74
CA ARG A 506 18.34 33.17 -6.05
C ARG A 506 17.27 33.83 -6.94
N ALA A 507 17.55 34.00 -8.23
CA ALA A 507 16.62 34.64 -9.16
C ALA A 507 15.33 33.81 -9.35
N GLU A 508 15.42 32.48 -9.25
CA GLU A 508 14.30 31.55 -9.33
C GLU A 508 13.37 31.69 -8.13
N CYS A 509 13.92 32.07 -6.97
CA CYS A 509 13.12 32.35 -5.79
C CYS A 509 12.25 33.59 -5.98
N GLU A 510 12.76 34.60 -6.68
CA GLU A 510 11.97 35.79 -7.01
C GLU A 510 10.77 35.43 -7.89
N ASP A 511 10.95 34.59 -8.93
CA ASP A 511 9.85 34.16 -9.79
C ASP A 511 8.86 33.22 -9.08
N ALA A 512 9.33 32.33 -8.19
CA ALA A 512 8.45 31.50 -7.38
C ALA A 512 7.60 32.32 -6.39
N LEU A 513 8.19 33.32 -5.74
CA LEU A 513 7.46 34.28 -4.90
C LEU A 513 6.49 35.13 -5.72
N ARG A 514 6.82 35.47 -6.97
CA ARG A 514 5.89 36.16 -7.88
C ARG A 514 4.68 35.30 -8.21
N VAL A 515 4.84 33.98 -8.41
CA VAL A 515 3.70 33.06 -8.58
C VAL A 515 2.80 33.08 -7.35
N GLY A 516 3.38 32.90 -6.15
CA GLY A 516 2.60 32.88 -4.91
C GLY A 516 1.88 34.21 -4.62
N ASN A 517 2.56 35.34 -4.82
CA ASN A 517 1.97 36.67 -4.65
C ASN A 517 0.89 36.96 -5.70
N ALA A 518 1.10 36.60 -6.96
CA ALA A 518 0.10 36.81 -8.01
C ALA A 518 -1.15 35.93 -7.80
N LEU A 519 -0.99 34.70 -7.31
CA LEU A 519 -2.12 33.86 -6.89
C LEU A 519 -2.86 34.46 -5.69
N ARG A 520 -2.15 35.04 -4.73
CA ARG A 520 -2.74 35.74 -3.57
C ARG A 520 -3.51 36.99 -3.97
N ASP A 521 -2.98 37.74 -4.94
CA ASP A 521 -3.57 38.97 -5.45
C ASP A 521 -4.63 38.72 -6.54
N GLU A 522 -4.95 37.45 -6.81
CA GLU A 522 -5.90 36.98 -7.84
C GLU A 522 -5.54 37.40 -9.28
N ASP A 523 -4.28 37.76 -9.54
CA ASP A 523 -3.75 38.12 -10.85
C ASP A 523 -3.22 36.88 -11.60
N CYS A 524 -4.15 36.22 -12.28
CA CYS A 524 -3.86 34.98 -12.99
C CYS A 524 -2.92 35.10 -14.18
N ASP A 525 -2.87 36.27 -14.81
CA ASP A 525 -2.00 36.49 -15.94
C ASP A 525 -0.57 36.68 -15.43
N ALA A 526 -0.38 37.44 -14.35
CA ALA A 526 0.91 37.55 -13.66
C ALA A 526 1.40 36.21 -13.07
N ALA A 527 0.50 35.40 -12.50
CA ALA A 527 0.84 34.08 -11.96
C ALA A 527 1.31 33.13 -13.06
N THR A 528 0.63 33.14 -14.21
CA THR A 528 1.00 32.30 -15.37
C THR A 528 2.31 32.77 -16.00
N GLU A 529 2.52 34.08 -16.13
CA GLU A 529 3.76 34.64 -16.68
C GLU A 529 4.97 34.35 -15.78
N ALA A 530 4.81 34.50 -14.46
CA ALA A 530 5.85 34.15 -13.49
C ALA A 530 6.15 32.65 -13.50
N TRP A 531 5.13 31.80 -13.67
CA TRP A 531 5.32 30.36 -13.82
C TRP A 531 6.08 30.01 -15.10
N ASP A 532 5.72 30.62 -16.24
CA ASP A 532 6.39 30.35 -17.52
C ASP A 532 7.86 30.82 -17.50
N ARG A 533 8.18 31.90 -16.79
CA ARG A 533 9.57 32.31 -16.51
C ARG A 533 10.32 31.29 -15.66
N LEU A 534 9.70 30.82 -14.59
CA LEU A 534 10.27 29.82 -13.70
C LEU A 534 10.52 28.49 -14.44
N GLU A 535 9.56 28.05 -15.26
CA GLU A 535 9.68 26.86 -16.13
C GLU A 535 10.81 27.03 -17.16
N THR A 536 10.91 28.22 -17.79
CA THR A 536 11.99 28.51 -18.75
C THR A 536 13.36 28.55 -18.08
N ALA A 537 13.48 29.21 -16.92
CA ALA A 537 14.72 29.24 -16.14
C ALA A 537 15.14 27.82 -15.71
N PHE A 538 14.17 26.99 -15.32
CA PHE A 538 14.43 25.58 -14.99
C PHE A 538 14.91 24.76 -16.19
N LEU A 539 14.33 24.99 -17.38
CA LEU A 539 14.72 24.29 -18.61
C LEU A 539 16.06 24.76 -19.20
N ASP A 540 16.41 26.04 -19.04
CA ASP A 540 17.66 26.61 -19.55
C ASP A 540 18.85 26.38 -18.60
N THR A 541 18.60 26.08 -17.33
CA THR A 541 19.68 25.90 -16.35
C THR A 541 20.16 24.44 -16.37
N SER A 542 21.32 24.20 -16.98
CA SER A 542 22.01 22.89 -16.95
C SER A 542 22.74 22.61 -15.61
N ASP A 543 22.38 23.31 -14.54
CA ASP A 543 23.09 23.31 -13.26
C ASP A 543 22.41 22.34 -12.27
N ASP A 544 23.17 21.35 -11.81
CA ASP A 544 22.70 20.20 -11.01
C ASP A 544 22.13 20.58 -9.62
N LEU A 545 22.34 21.84 -9.17
CA LEU A 545 21.85 22.38 -7.90
C LEU A 545 20.36 22.78 -7.89
N LEU A 546 19.68 22.77 -9.04
CA LEU A 546 18.23 22.98 -9.11
C LEU A 546 17.41 21.71 -8.79
N ARG A 547 18.05 20.54 -8.61
CA ARG A 547 17.35 19.30 -8.22
C ARG A 547 16.83 19.28 -6.78
N ASP A 548 17.36 20.09 -5.87
CA ASP A 548 16.81 20.21 -4.51
C ASP A 548 15.47 20.97 -4.48
N VAL A 549 15.16 21.71 -5.55
CA VAL A 549 13.87 22.38 -5.74
C VAL A 549 12.82 21.40 -6.31
N ASP A 550 13.26 20.25 -6.84
CA ASP A 550 12.50 19.37 -7.75
C ASP A 550 11.37 18.59 -7.07
N VAL A 551 11.47 18.19 -5.80
CA VAL A 551 10.41 17.34 -5.18
C VAL A 551 9.13 18.13 -4.86
N ARG A 552 9.23 19.44 -4.61
CA ARG A 552 8.09 20.26 -4.14
C ARG A 552 7.53 21.18 -5.22
N LEU A 553 8.36 21.62 -6.16
CA LEU A 553 7.91 22.39 -7.33
C LEU A 553 7.23 21.49 -8.39
N VAL A 554 7.57 20.20 -8.46
CA VAL A 554 6.82 19.18 -9.22
C VAL A 554 5.40 18.97 -8.69
N ALA A 555 5.12 19.32 -7.43
CA ALA A 555 3.79 19.18 -6.83
C ALA A 555 2.81 20.30 -7.24
N LEU A 556 3.30 21.48 -7.63
CA LEU A 556 2.46 22.46 -8.35
C LEU A 556 2.67 22.23 -9.83
N ARG A 557 1.75 21.52 -10.48
CA ARG A 557 1.79 21.43 -11.93
C ARG A 557 1.31 22.76 -12.51
N ARG A 558 1.77 23.09 -13.72
CA ARG A 558 1.16 24.16 -14.54
C ARG A 558 -0.37 24.00 -14.65
N ALA A 559 -0.84 22.75 -14.60
CA ALA A 559 -2.26 22.41 -14.54
C ALA A 559 -2.95 22.90 -13.24
N ASP A 560 -2.25 22.86 -12.10
CA ASP A 560 -2.77 23.26 -10.79
C ASP A 560 -2.84 24.78 -10.66
N VAL A 561 -1.83 25.51 -11.16
CA VAL A 561 -1.87 26.99 -11.26
C VAL A 561 -3.05 27.42 -12.15
N ARG A 562 -3.26 26.76 -13.28
CA ARG A 562 -4.41 27.02 -14.16
C ARG A 562 -5.74 26.68 -13.51
N ALA A 563 -5.83 25.56 -12.78
CA ALA A 563 -7.04 25.14 -12.08
C ALA A 563 -7.40 26.13 -10.96
N LEU A 564 -6.43 26.56 -10.16
CA LEU A 564 -6.61 27.62 -9.16
C LEU A 564 -7.10 28.90 -9.82
N CYS A 565 -6.51 29.29 -10.94
CA CYS A 565 -6.92 30.48 -11.68
C CYS A 565 -8.32 30.40 -12.27
N GLN A 566 -8.74 29.23 -12.77
CA GLN A 566 -10.11 29.00 -13.22
C GLN A 566 -11.09 29.10 -12.04
N GLN A 567 -10.74 28.54 -10.88
CA GLN A 567 -11.56 28.62 -9.68
C GLN A 567 -11.73 30.08 -9.22
N THR A 568 -10.66 30.88 -9.21
CA THR A 568 -10.70 32.30 -8.84
C THR A 568 -11.55 33.12 -9.82
N ARG A 569 -11.37 32.92 -11.13
CA ARG A 569 -12.21 33.59 -12.16
C ARG A 569 -13.69 33.23 -12.00
N GLN A 570 -14.01 31.98 -11.67
CA GLN A 570 -15.38 31.57 -11.43
C GLN A 570 -15.98 32.30 -10.21
N ARG A 571 -15.23 32.43 -9.10
CA ARG A 571 -15.67 33.20 -7.91
C ARG A 571 -15.94 34.68 -8.23
N LEU A 572 -15.05 35.31 -9.01
CA LEU A 572 -15.24 36.70 -9.43
C LEU A 572 -16.45 36.88 -10.36
N HIS A 573 -16.71 35.91 -11.25
CA HIS A 573 -17.89 35.93 -12.11
C HIS A 573 -19.19 35.76 -11.30
N ASP A 574 -19.18 34.87 -10.31
CA ASP A 574 -20.35 34.60 -9.46
C ASP A 574 -20.68 35.78 -8.53
N THR A 575 -19.67 36.54 -8.08
CA THR A 575 -19.86 37.74 -7.25
C THR A 575 -20.27 38.99 -8.04
N THR A 576 -19.93 39.05 -9.33
CA THR A 576 -20.25 40.20 -10.20
C THR A 576 -21.52 40.02 -11.03
N SER A 577 -22.08 38.81 -11.09
CA SER A 577 -23.39 38.58 -11.69
C SER A 577 -24.48 39.23 -10.84
N PRO A 578 -25.16 40.30 -11.30
CA PRO A 578 -26.21 40.92 -10.53
C PRO A 578 -27.36 39.92 -10.36
N THR A 579 -27.69 39.59 -9.12
CA THR A 579 -28.89 38.83 -8.79
C THR A 579 -30.10 39.58 -9.35
N THR A 580 -30.61 39.14 -10.49
CA THR A 580 -31.86 39.63 -11.06
C THR A 580 -32.96 39.24 -10.08
N ALA A 581 -33.32 40.15 -9.18
CA ALA A 581 -34.46 39.98 -8.32
C ALA A 581 -35.71 39.91 -9.20
N GLU A 582 -36.34 38.74 -9.29
CA GLU A 582 -37.68 38.59 -9.84
C GLU A 582 -38.65 39.49 -9.06
N PRO A 583 -39.46 40.33 -9.72
CA PRO A 583 -40.50 41.09 -9.05
C PRO A 583 -41.61 40.12 -8.64
N THR A 584 -41.74 39.87 -7.33
CA THR A 584 -42.87 39.14 -6.76
C THR A 584 -44.14 40.00 -6.83
N ASP A 585 -45.04 39.66 -7.74
CA ASP A 585 -46.42 40.14 -7.74
C ASP A 585 -47.16 39.61 -6.50
N SER A 586 -47.70 40.53 -5.70
CA SER A 586 -48.59 40.23 -4.57
C SER A 586 -50.05 40.13 -5.05
N PRO A 587 -50.83 39.13 -4.59
CA PRO A 587 -52.24 39.03 -4.90
C PRO A 587 -53.06 39.91 -3.93
N SER A 588 -53.76 40.91 -4.47
CA SER A 588 -54.72 41.73 -3.72
C SER A 588 -56.09 41.02 -3.64
N ASP A 589 -56.68 41.07 -2.44
CA ASP A 589 -58.01 40.60 -2.06
C ASP A 589 -59.17 41.16 -2.92
N PRO A 590 -60.34 40.48 -2.94
CA PRO A 590 -61.52 40.93 -3.68
C PRO A 590 -62.43 41.84 -2.84
N PRO A 591 -63.22 42.75 -3.45
CA PRO A 591 -64.38 43.32 -2.79
C PRO A 591 -65.72 42.88 -3.39
N ASP A 592 -66.68 42.78 -2.48
CA ASP A 592 -68.10 42.45 -2.64
C ASP A 592 -68.94 43.51 -3.38
N ALA A 593 -69.87 42.98 -4.18
CA ALA A 593 -71.31 43.30 -4.30
C ALA A 593 -71.86 44.69 -4.74
N ARG A 594 -72.89 44.58 -5.61
CA ARG A 594 -74.00 45.51 -5.98
C ARG A 594 -73.64 46.62 -7.00
N GLU A 595 -74.42 46.98 -8.01
CA GLU A 595 -75.79 46.67 -8.51
C GLU A 595 -75.93 47.24 -9.97
N PRO A 596 -77.09 47.20 -10.67
CA PRO A 596 -77.21 46.90 -12.09
C PRO A 596 -77.40 48.12 -13.02
N SER A 597 -77.15 47.96 -14.32
CA SER A 597 -77.93 48.63 -15.40
C SER A 597 -77.63 48.05 -16.80
N THR A 598 -78.70 47.63 -17.46
CA THR A 598 -78.93 47.30 -18.90
C THR A 598 -78.70 48.51 -19.85
N PRO A 599 -79.00 48.44 -21.18
CA PRO A 599 -78.46 47.57 -22.24
C PRO A 599 -78.12 48.37 -23.55
N SER A 600 -77.27 47.86 -24.44
CA SER A 600 -77.19 48.23 -25.88
C SER A 600 -76.47 47.10 -26.63
N ARG A 601 -77.06 46.32 -27.57
CA ARG A 601 -77.41 46.64 -28.98
C ARG A 601 -76.17 47.22 -29.69
N GLU A 602 -75.54 46.65 -30.72
CA GLU A 602 -75.96 46.07 -32.02
C GLU A 602 -74.84 45.14 -32.56
N VAL A 603 -75.15 43.95 -33.09
CA VAL A 603 -75.24 43.57 -34.52
C VAL A 603 -73.94 43.70 -35.36
N SER A 604 -73.51 42.54 -35.88
CA SER A 604 -72.49 42.14 -36.89
C SER A 604 -72.47 42.96 -38.22
N PRO A 605 -71.83 42.52 -39.34
CA PRO A 605 -70.73 41.55 -39.67
C PRO A 605 -69.69 42.24 -40.64
N PRO A 606 -68.85 41.56 -41.46
CA PRO A 606 -68.40 40.16 -41.55
C PRO A 606 -66.97 39.90 -41.04
#